data_AF-A0A7Y4WGA0-F1
#
_entry.id   AF-A0A7Y4WGA0-F1
#
_cell.length_a   1.000
_cell.length_b   1.000
_cell.length_c   1.000
_cell.angle_alpha   90.00
_cell.angle_beta   90.00
_cell.angle_gamma   90.00
#
_symmetry.space_group_name_H-M   'P 1'
#
loop_
_entity.id
_entity.type
_entity.pdbx_description
1 polymer ?
#
loop_
_entity_poly.entity_id
_entity_poly.type
_entity_poly.pdbx_seq_one_letter_code
_entity_poly.pdbx_strand_id
1 'polypeptide(L)'
;MSLLNFRDVVAERAACLVPLGFTERQARFLTTVMAHSGVFLERQYCRFAGIAHGQKSHDFIDRLVQRGFARVEATGHRYQGRFYHLHHKRLYSLIGQTDNRNRKRANRSRMIERLMLLDIVLDDREVLWLGTESDKARYFQERLAQYRMQPNELPHLAFGSGPTQTLRLFADKLPIGVDALSDRYAFTYLITRSSPLEFRSFLMRHYSLMRLLLRWTLRVYVPRKFEKAIPGFKHAVNEEFRRPLRPSDGEELLWFFRQRQEAARQPAFVSDARYLEAAKQFSAPRFGVLEKVWRLHGDDVIWNVYSKGIENQFDIGRASVEFIVLSRQYLHLAHLVGVA
;
A
#
# COMPACT_ATOMS: atom_id res chain seq x y z
N MET A 1 11.95 17.90 10.57
CA MET A 1 12.86 16.74 10.72
C MET A 1 13.41 16.38 9.34
N SER A 2 14.72 16.21 9.17
CA SER A 2 15.34 15.93 7.86
C SER A 2 15.30 14.43 7.53
N LEU A 3 15.45 14.05 6.26
CA LEU A 3 15.58 12.64 5.80
C LEU A 3 16.63 11.86 6.62
N LEU A 4 17.71 12.54 7.00
CA LEU A 4 18.82 11.99 7.76
C LEU A 4 18.32 11.36 9.06
N ASN A 5 17.50 12.09 9.81
CA ASN A 5 16.96 11.60 11.08
C ASN A 5 16.08 10.35 10.90
N PHE A 6 15.33 10.23 9.79
CA PHE A 6 14.55 9.01 9.54
C PHE A 6 15.42 7.81 9.14
N ARG A 7 16.51 8.02 8.41
CA ARG A 7 17.50 6.97 8.12
C ARG A 7 18.17 6.50 9.41
N ASP A 8 18.44 7.42 10.33
CA ASP A 8 19.00 7.12 11.65
C ASP A 8 18.05 6.22 12.46
N VAL A 9 16.75 6.53 12.49
CA VAL A 9 15.73 5.67 13.13
C VAL A 9 15.73 4.23 12.58
N VAL A 10 15.91 4.06 11.26
CA VAL A 10 15.98 2.71 10.66
C VAL A 10 17.29 2.00 11.05
N ALA A 11 18.40 2.71 11.11
CA ALA A 11 19.69 2.18 11.54
C ALA A 11 19.66 1.77 13.03
N GLU A 12 19.09 2.61 13.90
CA GLU A 12 18.90 2.33 15.32
C GLU A 12 18.08 1.06 15.55
N ARG A 13 16.97 0.90 14.82
CA ARG A 13 16.15 -0.34 14.87
C ARG A 13 16.95 -1.58 14.48
N ALA A 14 17.82 -1.48 13.47
CA ALA A 14 18.70 -2.59 13.12
C ALA A 14 19.72 -2.86 14.23
N ALA A 15 20.32 -1.82 14.83
CA ALA A 15 21.26 -1.98 15.94
C ALA A 15 20.65 -2.76 17.12
N CYS A 16 19.35 -2.59 17.41
CA CYS A 16 18.65 -3.35 18.44
C CYS A 16 18.63 -4.88 18.23
N LEU A 17 18.89 -5.36 17.01
CA LEU A 17 18.93 -6.79 16.70
C LEU A 17 20.35 -7.38 16.83
N VAL A 18 21.40 -6.56 16.82
CA VAL A 18 22.79 -7.02 16.92
C VAL A 18 23.07 -7.83 18.19
N PRO A 19 22.55 -7.46 19.38
CA PRO A 19 22.71 -8.26 20.60
C PRO A 19 22.13 -9.68 20.54
N LEU A 20 21.28 -9.99 19.54
CA LEU A 20 20.79 -11.35 19.30
C LEU A 20 21.81 -12.22 18.52
N GLY A 21 23.00 -11.70 18.23
CA GLY A 21 24.06 -12.40 17.48
C GLY A 21 23.88 -12.31 15.96
N PHE A 22 23.20 -11.26 15.47
CA PHE A 22 23.15 -10.94 14.05
C PHE A 22 24.25 -9.94 13.70
N THR A 23 24.86 -10.11 12.53
CA THR A 23 25.71 -9.06 11.95
C THR A 23 24.85 -7.84 11.64
N GLU A 24 25.44 -6.64 11.57
CA GLU A 24 24.73 -5.42 11.19
C GLU A 24 23.98 -5.58 9.84
N ARG A 25 24.60 -6.25 8.87
CA ARG A 25 23.99 -6.56 7.58
C ARG A 25 22.75 -7.45 7.72
N GLN A 26 22.82 -8.50 8.54
CA GLN A 26 21.67 -9.37 8.81
C GLN A 26 20.56 -8.61 9.54
N ALA A 27 20.93 -7.81 10.55
CA ALA A 27 20.00 -7.00 11.31
C ALA A 27 19.23 -6.01 10.42
N ARG A 28 19.93 -5.29 9.54
CA ARG A 28 19.30 -4.38 8.56
C ARG A 28 18.33 -5.12 7.65
N PHE A 29 18.73 -6.29 7.13
CA PHE A 29 17.83 -7.12 6.32
C PHE A 29 16.56 -7.53 7.09
N LEU A 30 16.71 -8.02 8.32
CA LEU A 30 15.58 -8.45 9.15
C LEU A 30 14.64 -7.29 9.46
N THR A 31 15.17 -6.10 9.76
CA THR A 31 14.37 -4.88 9.95
C THR A 31 13.57 -4.54 8.69
N THR A 32 14.17 -4.61 7.50
CA THR A 32 13.47 -4.40 6.22
C THR A 32 12.36 -5.45 6.02
N VAL A 33 12.66 -6.74 6.25
CA VAL A 33 11.63 -7.80 6.12
C VAL A 33 10.48 -7.54 7.09
N MET A 34 10.74 -7.27 8.37
CA MET A 34 9.69 -7.03 9.35
C MET A 34 8.80 -5.83 8.98
N ALA A 35 9.40 -4.76 8.46
CA ALA A 35 8.69 -3.54 8.06
C ALA A 35 7.80 -3.74 6.83
N HIS A 36 8.27 -4.49 5.82
CA HIS A 36 7.63 -4.51 4.50
C HIS A 36 6.85 -5.79 4.17
N SER A 37 7.28 -6.96 4.64
CA SER A 37 6.72 -8.23 4.17
C SER A 37 6.41 -9.23 5.27
N GLY A 38 7.25 -9.33 6.30
CA GLY A 38 7.30 -10.42 7.28
C GLY A 38 7.80 -11.75 6.69
N VAL A 39 7.88 -11.87 5.37
CA VAL A 39 8.32 -13.07 4.66
C VAL A 39 9.44 -12.73 3.70
N PHE A 40 10.36 -13.66 3.48
CA PHE A 40 11.45 -13.47 2.53
C PHE A 40 11.90 -14.78 1.89
N LEU A 41 12.57 -14.65 0.76
CA LEU A 41 13.24 -15.72 0.05
C LEU A 41 14.75 -15.61 0.27
N GLU A 42 15.43 -16.74 0.22
CA GLU A 42 16.89 -16.77 0.34
C GLU A 42 17.58 -15.88 -0.70
N ARG A 43 17.11 -15.89 -1.96
CA ARG A 43 17.65 -15.00 -3.01
C ARG A 43 17.55 -13.51 -2.65
N GLN A 44 16.54 -13.12 -1.86
CA GLN A 44 16.33 -11.72 -1.47
C GLN A 44 17.37 -11.32 -0.43
N TYR A 45 17.68 -12.23 0.50
CA TYR A 45 18.80 -12.04 1.41
C TYR A 45 20.13 -11.97 0.66
N CYS A 46 20.42 -12.93 -0.23
CA CYS A 46 21.65 -12.94 -1.03
C CYS A 46 21.82 -11.62 -1.81
N ARG A 47 20.77 -11.18 -2.51
CA ARG A 47 20.74 -9.90 -3.23
C ARG A 47 21.00 -8.74 -2.28
N PHE A 48 20.26 -8.63 -1.18
CA PHE A 48 20.44 -7.56 -0.20
C PHE A 48 21.88 -7.52 0.32
N ALA A 49 22.40 -8.67 0.73
CA ALA A 49 23.70 -8.81 1.35
C ALA A 49 24.89 -8.73 0.38
N GLY A 50 24.63 -8.76 -0.93
CA GLY A 50 25.67 -8.75 -1.97
C GLY A 50 26.51 -10.03 -1.95
N ILE A 51 25.89 -11.17 -1.68
CA ILE A 51 26.57 -12.48 -1.59
C ILE A 51 25.98 -13.47 -2.58
N ALA A 52 26.79 -14.43 -3.01
CA ALA A 52 26.32 -15.60 -3.73
C ALA A 52 25.46 -16.49 -2.81
N HIS A 53 24.59 -17.28 -3.42
CA HIS A 53 23.88 -18.35 -2.73
C HIS A 53 24.88 -19.43 -2.28
N GLY A 54 24.76 -19.92 -1.05
CA GLY A 54 25.63 -20.97 -0.51
C GLY A 54 25.69 -20.97 1.01
N GLN A 55 26.78 -21.49 1.57
CA GLN A 55 26.90 -21.76 3.02
C GLN A 55 26.53 -20.55 3.89
N LYS A 56 26.98 -19.34 3.54
CA LYS A 56 26.70 -18.12 4.32
C LYS A 56 25.19 -17.80 4.40
N SER A 57 24.44 -18.04 3.33
CA SER A 57 22.99 -17.82 3.35
C SER A 57 22.26 -18.96 4.05
N HIS A 58 22.72 -20.20 3.90
CA HIS A 58 22.21 -21.36 4.64
C HIS A 58 22.41 -21.19 6.15
N ASP A 59 23.62 -20.89 6.62
CA ASP A 59 23.93 -20.70 8.04
C ASP A 59 23.07 -19.62 8.69
N PHE A 60 22.84 -18.51 7.97
CA PHE A 60 21.97 -17.43 8.43
C PHE A 60 20.52 -17.91 8.59
N ILE A 61 20.00 -18.60 7.59
CA ILE A 61 18.62 -19.09 7.58
C ILE A 61 18.43 -20.20 8.63
N ASP A 62 19.34 -21.15 8.68
CA ASP A 62 19.30 -22.26 9.64
C ASP A 62 19.34 -21.73 11.07
N ARG A 63 20.18 -20.71 11.34
CA ARG A 63 20.17 -20.01 12.62
C ARG A 63 18.81 -19.38 12.94
N LEU A 64 18.15 -18.73 11.97
CA LEU A 64 16.82 -18.15 12.19
C LEU A 64 15.77 -19.21 12.52
N VAL A 65 15.82 -20.35 11.83
CA VAL A 65 14.86 -21.45 12.02
C VAL A 65 15.12 -22.18 13.33
N GLN A 66 16.36 -22.58 13.59
CA GLN A 66 16.75 -23.28 14.82
C GLN A 66 16.46 -22.47 16.08
N ARG A 67 16.62 -21.14 16.02
CA ARG A 67 16.27 -20.24 17.14
C ARG A 67 14.78 -19.89 17.23
N GLY A 68 13.94 -20.44 16.35
CA GLY A 68 12.49 -20.18 16.33
C GLY A 68 12.10 -18.76 15.92
N PHE A 69 13.03 -18.02 15.30
CA PHE A 69 12.77 -16.67 14.79
C PHE A 69 12.01 -16.66 13.48
N ALA A 70 12.30 -17.66 12.63
CA ALA A 70 11.63 -17.88 11.36
C ALA A 70 10.99 -19.27 11.30
N ARG A 71 9.89 -19.36 10.54
CA ARG A 71 9.30 -20.63 10.12
C ARG A 71 9.53 -20.83 8.63
N VAL A 72 9.80 -22.07 8.24
CA VAL A 72 9.83 -22.47 6.82
C VAL A 72 8.39 -22.61 6.32
N GLU A 73 8.05 -21.84 5.29
CA GLU A 73 6.82 -21.98 4.51
C GLU A 73 7.19 -22.68 3.19
N ALA A 74 6.96 -24.00 3.15
CA ALA A 74 7.24 -24.80 1.96
C ALA A 74 6.09 -24.69 0.94
N THR A 75 6.46 -24.68 -0.34
CA THR A 75 5.50 -24.77 -1.44
C THR A 75 5.89 -25.96 -2.34
N GLY A 76 4.93 -26.84 -2.60
CA GLY A 76 5.10 -28.03 -3.45
C GLY A 76 5.71 -29.28 -2.78
N HIS A 77 5.61 -30.41 -3.50
CA HIS A 77 6.00 -31.76 -3.04
C HIS A 77 7.51 -31.99 -2.84
N ARG A 78 8.37 -31.03 -3.24
CA ARG A 78 9.84 -31.14 -3.18
C ARG A 78 10.53 -29.92 -2.55
N TYR A 79 9.84 -29.14 -1.73
CA TYR A 79 10.35 -27.88 -1.15
C TYR A 79 10.83 -26.83 -2.17
N GLN A 80 10.52 -26.99 -3.45
CA GLN A 80 10.88 -26.06 -4.51
C GLN A 80 10.10 -24.76 -4.30
N GLY A 81 10.76 -23.69 -3.84
CA GLY A 81 10.08 -22.44 -3.51
C GLY A 81 9.66 -22.29 -2.06
N ARG A 82 10.38 -22.94 -1.15
CA ARG A 82 10.39 -22.55 0.25
C ARG A 82 10.69 -21.05 0.40
N PHE A 83 9.96 -20.42 1.30
CA PHE A 83 10.24 -19.09 1.79
C PHE A 83 10.13 -19.10 3.31
N TYR A 84 10.54 -18.01 3.96
CA TYR A 84 10.69 -17.96 5.41
C TYR A 84 9.78 -16.87 5.96
N HIS A 85 9.01 -17.22 7.00
CA HIS A 85 8.15 -16.28 7.71
C HIS A 85 8.80 -15.87 9.05
N LEU A 86 9.16 -14.60 9.19
CA LEU A 86 9.60 -14.01 10.46
C LEU A 86 8.37 -13.73 11.33
N HIS A 87 8.22 -14.49 12.41
CA HIS A 87 7.00 -14.44 13.23
C HIS A 87 7.25 -14.19 14.72
N HIS A 88 8.52 -14.17 15.15
CA HIS A 88 8.83 -14.11 16.57
C HIS A 88 8.57 -12.72 17.18
N LYS A 89 7.71 -12.63 18.21
CA LYS A 89 7.25 -11.36 18.81
C LYS A 89 8.41 -10.48 19.30
N ARG A 90 9.47 -11.08 19.85
CA ARG A 90 10.64 -10.35 20.35
C ARG A 90 11.33 -9.52 19.27
N LEU A 91 11.47 -10.03 18.04
CA LEU A 91 12.13 -9.29 16.96
C LEU A 91 11.34 -8.01 16.62
N TYR A 92 10.02 -8.15 16.51
CA TYR A 92 9.11 -7.04 16.27
C TYR A 92 9.08 -6.04 17.42
N SER A 93 9.12 -6.52 18.67
CA SER A 93 9.14 -5.66 19.85
C SER A 93 10.40 -4.80 19.92
N LEU A 94 11.56 -5.35 19.57
CA LEU A 94 12.84 -4.62 19.61
C LEU A 94 12.88 -3.43 18.65
N ILE A 95 12.09 -3.46 17.57
CA ILE A 95 12.01 -2.35 16.60
C ILE A 95 10.76 -1.47 16.79
N GLY A 96 10.03 -1.63 17.91
CA GLY A 96 8.81 -0.89 18.21
C GLY A 96 7.61 -1.27 17.32
N GLN A 97 7.56 -2.50 16.81
CA GLN A 97 6.56 -2.97 15.86
C GLN A 97 5.80 -4.22 16.36
N THR A 98 5.62 -4.35 17.67
CA THR A 98 5.04 -5.53 18.36
C THR A 98 3.75 -6.06 17.72
N ASP A 99 2.86 -5.14 17.32
CA ASP A 99 1.53 -5.44 16.78
C ASP A 99 1.47 -5.45 15.25
N ASN A 100 2.63 -5.37 14.60
CA ASN A 100 2.71 -5.43 13.15
C ASN A 100 2.18 -6.79 12.63
N ARG A 101 1.16 -6.71 11.76
CA ARG A 101 0.51 -7.91 11.19
C ARG A 101 1.44 -8.73 10.28
N ASN A 102 2.62 -8.25 9.92
CA ASN A 102 3.63 -9.04 9.21
C ASN A 102 4.12 -10.22 10.05
N ARG A 103 4.09 -10.08 11.37
CA ARG A 103 4.39 -11.17 12.31
C ARG A 103 3.38 -12.32 12.25
N LYS A 104 2.12 -12.00 11.94
CA LYS A 104 1.03 -12.98 11.90
C LYS A 104 1.03 -13.71 10.57
N ARG A 105 0.80 -15.02 10.63
CA ARG A 105 0.68 -15.86 9.44
C ARG A 105 -0.52 -15.39 8.62
N ALA A 106 -0.32 -15.19 7.33
CA ALA A 106 -1.36 -14.87 6.35
C ALA A 106 -1.62 -16.09 5.45
N ASN A 107 -2.67 -16.03 4.62
CA ASN A 107 -2.84 -17.01 3.56
C ASN A 107 -1.66 -16.96 2.57
N ARG A 108 -1.44 -18.04 1.83
CA ARG A 108 -0.27 -18.18 0.95
C ARG A 108 -0.21 -17.07 -0.10
N SER A 109 -1.34 -16.76 -0.73
CA SER A 109 -1.47 -15.72 -1.76
C SER A 109 -0.98 -14.36 -1.25
N ARG A 110 -1.39 -13.97 -0.04
CA ARG A 110 -0.93 -12.74 0.61
C ARG A 110 0.55 -12.78 0.98
N MET A 111 1.09 -13.94 1.35
CA MET A 111 2.53 -14.10 1.56
C MET A 111 3.31 -13.92 0.25
N ILE A 112 2.81 -14.44 -0.88
CA ILE A 112 3.45 -14.21 -2.18
C ILE A 112 3.44 -12.73 -2.56
N GLU A 113 2.32 -12.04 -2.39
CA GLU A 113 2.24 -10.58 -2.60
C GLU A 113 3.27 -9.83 -1.75
N ARG A 114 3.43 -10.21 -0.48
CA ARG A 114 4.46 -9.65 0.41
C ARG A 114 5.89 -9.91 -0.07
N LEU A 115 6.16 -11.08 -0.66
CA LEU A 115 7.46 -11.36 -1.30
C LEU A 115 7.69 -10.45 -2.52
N MET A 116 6.64 -10.15 -3.30
CA MET A 116 6.73 -9.21 -4.42
C MET A 116 7.06 -7.80 -3.94
N LEU A 117 6.37 -7.33 -2.90
CA LEU A 117 6.63 -6.03 -2.28
C LEU A 117 8.05 -5.93 -1.71
N LEU A 118 8.59 -7.01 -1.16
CA LEU A 118 9.97 -7.02 -0.69
C LEU A 118 10.95 -6.89 -1.86
N ASP A 119 10.74 -7.58 -2.99
CA ASP A 119 11.60 -7.40 -4.17
C ASP A 119 11.62 -5.94 -4.65
N ILE A 120 10.45 -5.27 -4.65
CA ILE A 120 10.32 -3.86 -5.02
C ILE A 120 11.18 -2.97 -4.12
N VAL A 121 11.09 -3.15 -2.81
CA VAL A 121 11.87 -2.38 -1.82
C VAL A 121 13.37 -2.65 -1.95
N LEU A 122 13.76 -3.89 -2.25
CA LEU A 122 15.16 -4.29 -2.37
C LEU A 122 15.82 -3.86 -3.68
N ASP A 123 15.04 -3.51 -4.70
CA ASP A 123 15.51 -3.12 -6.02
C ASP A 123 15.93 -1.65 -6.10
N ASP A 124 15.44 -0.81 -5.19
CA ASP A 124 15.74 0.62 -5.14
C ASP A 124 16.30 0.97 -3.74
N ARG A 125 17.63 0.99 -3.62
CA ARG A 125 18.33 1.21 -2.34
C ARG A 125 18.61 2.67 -2.02
N GLU A 126 18.45 3.55 -3.00
CA GLU A 126 18.71 4.98 -2.85
C GLU A 126 17.52 5.68 -2.20
N VAL A 127 16.33 5.14 -2.42
CA VAL A 127 15.08 5.59 -1.82
C VAL A 127 14.91 5.05 -0.40
N LEU A 128 14.46 5.92 0.52
CA LEU A 128 14.02 5.50 1.84
C LEU A 128 12.60 4.94 1.75
N TRP A 129 12.42 3.65 2.02
CA TRP A 129 11.11 3.02 1.98
C TRP A 129 10.40 3.05 3.34
N LEU A 130 9.26 3.74 3.41
CA LEU A 130 8.36 3.73 4.55
C LEU A 130 7.45 2.51 4.47
N GLY A 131 7.61 1.55 5.39
CA GLY A 131 6.82 0.31 5.42
C GLY A 131 5.64 0.36 6.38
N THR A 132 5.92 0.74 7.63
CA THR A 132 4.97 0.61 8.73
C THR A 132 3.98 1.78 8.78
N GLU A 133 2.83 1.54 9.41
CA GLU A 133 1.80 2.57 9.61
C GLU A 133 2.35 3.76 10.42
N SER A 134 3.05 3.48 11.52
CA SER A 134 3.65 4.52 12.37
C SER A 134 4.75 5.30 11.67
N ASP A 135 5.55 4.65 10.82
CA ASP A 135 6.60 5.32 10.04
C ASP A 135 6.01 6.29 9.02
N LYS A 136 4.96 5.87 8.29
CA LYS A 136 4.29 6.72 7.31
C LYS A 136 3.56 7.88 7.98
N ALA A 137 2.80 7.60 9.05
CA ALA A 137 2.06 8.62 9.77
C ALA A 137 3.00 9.68 10.34
N ARG A 138 4.04 9.27 11.07
CA ARG A 138 5.04 10.20 11.63
C ARG A 138 5.69 11.03 10.53
N TYR A 139 6.19 10.38 9.48
CA TYR A 139 6.89 11.07 8.40
C TYR A 139 6.01 12.14 7.74
N PHE A 140 4.77 11.80 7.36
CA PHE A 140 3.91 12.75 6.66
C PHE A 140 3.31 13.82 7.58
N GLN A 141 3.02 13.51 8.85
CA GLN A 141 2.60 14.52 9.83
C GLN A 141 3.68 15.58 10.04
N GLU A 142 4.95 15.17 10.17
CA GLU A 142 6.06 16.10 10.33
C GLU A 142 6.37 16.84 9.03
N ARG A 143 6.41 16.13 7.90
CA ARG A 143 6.74 16.72 6.59
C ARG A 143 5.72 17.77 6.15
N LEU A 144 4.44 17.53 6.46
CA LEU A 144 3.32 18.38 6.05
C LEU A 144 2.75 19.18 7.23
N ALA A 145 3.52 19.35 8.31
CA ALA A 145 3.08 20.04 9.53
C ALA A 145 2.56 21.48 9.25
N GLN A 146 3.15 22.16 8.27
CA GLN A 146 2.73 23.51 7.84
C GLN A 146 1.28 23.55 7.31
N TYR A 147 0.78 22.43 6.78
CA TYR A 147 -0.59 22.31 6.28
C TYR A 147 -1.59 21.91 7.37
N ARG A 148 -1.13 21.67 8.61
CA ARG A 148 -1.96 21.27 9.77
C ARG A 148 -2.92 20.11 9.47
N MET A 149 -2.44 19.13 8.69
CA MET A 149 -3.27 17.98 8.31
C MET A 149 -3.75 17.19 9.53
N GLN A 150 -5.05 16.93 9.54
CA GLN A 150 -5.70 16.06 10.51
C GLN A 150 -5.44 14.58 10.17
N PRO A 151 -5.47 13.66 11.15
CA PRO A 151 -5.25 12.24 10.89
C PRO A 151 -6.19 11.61 9.85
N ASN A 152 -7.43 12.09 9.75
CA ASN A 152 -8.41 11.64 8.75
C ASN A 152 -8.13 12.20 7.33
N GLU A 153 -7.20 13.14 7.17
CA GLU A 153 -6.75 13.60 5.84
C GLU A 153 -5.61 12.73 5.29
N LEU A 154 -4.94 11.98 6.17
CA LEU A 154 -4.02 10.92 5.75
C LEU A 154 -4.80 9.72 5.19
N PRO A 155 -4.17 8.91 4.33
CA PRO A 155 -4.81 7.71 3.81
C PRO A 155 -5.27 6.81 4.94
N HIS A 156 -6.56 6.52 5.06
CA HIS A 156 -7.09 5.76 6.19
C HIS A 156 -8.29 4.88 5.84
N LEU A 157 -8.61 3.97 6.75
CA LEU A 157 -9.90 3.29 6.85
C LEU A 157 -10.49 3.55 8.22
N ALA A 158 -11.79 3.87 8.27
CA ALA A 158 -12.52 4.03 9.51
C ALA A 158 -13.26 2.74 9.87
N PHE A 159 -13.25 2.39 11.16
CA PHE A 159 -13.97 1.24 11.72
C PHE A 159 -14.84 1.69 12.88
N GLY A 160 -16.08 1.20 12.96
CA GLY A 160 -17.06 1.67 13.93
C GLY A 160 -17.76 2.97 13.51
N SER A 161 -18.53 3.56 14.41
CA SER A 161 -19.34 4.76 14.15
C SER A 161 -19.40 5.67 15.36
N GLY A 162 -19.43 6.99 15.14
CA GLY A 162 -19.55 7.96 16.21
C GLY A 162 -18.32 7.95 17.15
N PRO A 163 -18.50 8.05 18.48
CA PRO A 163 -17.40 8.19 19.44
C PRO A 163 -16.44 7.00 19.50
N THR A 164 -16.86 5.82 19.01
CA THR A 164 -16.05 4.59 19.02
C THR A 164 -15.32 4.36 17.70
N GLN A 165 -15.38 5.32 16.77
CA GLN A 165 -14.72 5.22 15.49
C GLN A 165 -13.19 5.18 15.68
N THR A 166 -12.57 4.18 15.08
CA THR A 166 -11.11 4.03 15.07
C THR A 166 -10.58 4.21 13.66
N LEU A 167 -9.54 5.04 13.53
CA LEU A 167 -8.87 5.28 12.26
C LEU A 167 -7.66 4.37 12.14
N ARG A 168 -7.59 3.63 11.03
CA ARG A 168 -6.40 2.89 10.65
C ARG A 168 -5.71 3.60 9.51
N LEU A 169 -4.55 4.17 9.77
CA LEU A 169 -3.79 4.91 8.76
C LEU A 169 -3.04 3.94 7.84
N PHE A 170 -2.85 4.34 6.59
CA PHE A 170 -2.13 3.62 5.54
C PHE A 170 -2.48 2.12 5.47
N ALA A 171 -3.78 1.81 5.55
CA ALA A 171 -4.30 0.45 5.72
C ALA A 171 -3.91 -0.53 4.60
N ASP A 172 -3.52 -0.02 3.43
CA ASP A 172 -3.07 -0.80 2.26
C ASP A 172 -1.75 -1.55 2.51
N LYS A 173 -0.91 -1.03 3.43
CA LYS A 173 0.42 -1.56 3.77
C LYS A 173 1.40 -1.64 2.60
N LEU A 174 1.15 -0.86 1.56
CA LEU A 174 2.04 -0.74 0.41
C LEU A 174 3.22 0.17 0.79
N PRO A 175 4.46 -0.15 0.40
CA PRO A 175 5.59 0.75 0.66
C PRO A 175 5.35 2.15 0.09
N ILE A 176 5.95 3.17 0.70
CA ILE A 176 6.04 4.51 0.11
C ILE A 176 7.50 4.89 0.10
N GLY A 177 8.05 5.10 -1.09
CA GLY A 177 9.41 5.54 -1.28
C GLY A 177 9.51 7.05 -1.08
N VAL A 178 10.54 7.49 -0.39
CA VAL A 178 10.84 8.88 -0.10
C VAL A 178 12.27 9.19 -0.50
N ASP A 179 12.42 10.20 -1.36
CA ASP A 179 13.64 10.97 -1.52
C ASP A 179 13.34 12.41 -1.13
N ALA A 180 13.58 12.75 0.13
CA ALA A 180 13.26 14.07 0.65
C ALA A 180 14.31 15.13 0.25
N LEU A 181 15.48 14.75 -0.27
CA LEU A 181 16.43 15.72 -0.81
C LEU A 181 15.88 16.33 -2.10
N SER A 182 15.32 15.48 -2.96
CA SER A 182 14.69 15.91 -4.22
C SER A 182 13.19 16.21 -4.10
N ASP A 183 12.61 16.05 -2.90
CA ASP A 183 11.17 16.10 -2.62
C ASP A 183 10.33 15.22 -3.55
N ARG A 184 10.83 14.00 -3.79
CA ARG A 184 10.21 12.99 -4.67
C ARG A 184 9.64 11.85 -3.86
N TYR A 185 8.42 11.47 -4.21
CA TYR A 185 7.69 10.38 -3.56
C TYR A 185 7.33 9.28 -4.55
N ALA A 186 7.56 8.02 -4.18
CA ALA A 186 7.15 6.86 -4.95
C ALA A 186 6.03 6.13 -4.22
N PHE A 187 4.80 6.28 -4.69
CA PHE A 187 3.67 5.50 -4.20
C PHE A 187 3.65 4.16 -4.93
N THR A 188 3.45 3.09 -4.18
CA THR A 188 3.49 1.72 -4.72
C THR A 188 2.08 1.16 -4.77
N TYR A 189 1.69 0.53 -5.87
CA TYR A 189 0.51 -0.32 -5.95
C TYR A 189 0.85 -1.65 -6.60
N LEU A 190 0.42 -2.77 -6.01
CA LEU A 190 0.60 -4.10 -6.58
C LEU A 190 -0.74 -4.61 -7.12
N ILE A 191 -0.81 -4.90 -8.41
CA ILE A 191 -2.02 -5.48 -9.01
C ILE A 191 -2.16 -6.93 -8.53
N THR A 192 -3.26 -7.20 -7.83
CA THR A 192 -3.63 -8.54 -7.35
C THR A 192 -4.87 -9.07 -8.04
N ARG A 193 -5.66 -8.23 -8.73
CA ARG A 193 -6.88 -8.59 -9.44
C ARG A 193 -6.94 -7.88 -10.79
N SER A 194 -7.61 -8.48 -11.78
CA SER A 194 -7.79 -7.85 -13.10
C SER A 194 -8.74 -6.64 -13.08
N SER A 195 -9.59 -6.54 -12.06
CA SER A 195 -10.51 -5.41 -11.89
C SER A 195 -9.85 -4.24 -11.16
N PRO A 196 -10.01 -2.98 -11.63
CA PRO A 196 -9.42 -1.80 -10.99
C PRO A 196 -10.21 -1.28 -9.78
N LEU A 197 -11.21 -2.02 -9.27
CA LEU A 197 -12.09 -1.53 -8.20
C LEU A 197 -11.33 -1.13 -6.92
N GLU A 198 -10.49 -2.03 -6.38
CA GLU A 198 -9.68 -1.76 -5.19
C GLU A 198 -8.62 -0.69 -5.46
N PHE A 199 -8.14 -0.60 -6.70
CA PHE A 199 -7.20 0.41 -7.13
C PHE A 199 -7.82 1.81 -7.09
N ARG A 200 -9.07 1.96 -7.54
CA ARG A 200 -9.81 3.24 -7.40
C ARG A 200 -9.92 3.65 -5.94
N SER A 201 -10.30 2.72 -5.05
CA SER A 201 -10.34 3.01 -3.61
C SER A 201 -8.99 3.46 -3.06
N PHE A 202 -7.89 2.86 -3.55
CA PHE A 202 -6.53 3.31 -3.22
C PHE A 202 -6.26 4.73 -3.70
N LEU A 203 -6.56 5.06 -4.98
CA LEU A 203 -6.34 6.40 -5.55
C LEU A 203 -7.09 7.47 -4.76
N MET A 204 -8.37 7.24 -4.48
CA MET A 204 -9.22 8.17 -3.73
C MET A 204 -8.71 8.38 -2.31
N ARG A 205 -8.32 7.30 -1.62
CA ARG A 205 -7.78 7.36 -0.26
C ARG A 205 -6.44 8.11 -0.18
N HIS A 206 -5.64 8.08 -1.24
CA HIS A 206 -4.34 8.75 -1.29
C HIS A 206 -4.39 10.15 -1.89
N TYR A 207 -5.54 10.56 -2.44
CA TYR A 207 -5.72 11.81 -3.16
C TYR A 207 -5.26 13.03 -2.33
N SER A 208 -5.79 13.19 -1.12
CA SER A 208 -5.50 14.34 -0.25
C SER A 208 -4.01 14.48 0.04
N LEU A 209 -3.35 13.36 0.31
CA LEU A 209 -1.91 13.33 0.54
C LEU A 209 -1.14 13.69 -0.74
N MET A 210 -1.41 13.03 -1.87
CA MET A 210 -0.70 13.23 -3.14
C MET A 210 -0.82 14.68 -3.64
N ARG A 211 -1.99 15.30 -3.47
CA ARG A 211 -2.23 16.70 -3.86
C ARG A 211 -1.31 17.70 -3.16
N LEU A 212 -0.84 17.40 -1.96
CA LEU A 212 0.03 18.29 -1.18
C LEU A 212 1.53 18.12 -1.48
N LEU A 213 1.90 17.05 -2.19
CA LEU A 213 3.31 16.75 -2.46
C LEU A 213 3.80 17.45 -3.72
N LEU A 214 5.05 17.92 -3.70
CA LEU A 214 5.63 18.65 -4.83
C LEU A 214 5.85 17.76 -6.05
N ARG A 215 6.45 16.58 -5.86
CA ARG A 215 6.69 15.60 -6.94
C ARG A 215 6.41 14.19 -6.47
N TRP A 216 5.60 13.47 -7.23
CA TRP A 216 5.31 12.07 -6.91
C TRP A 216 5.13 11.21 -8.16
N THR A 217 5.36 9.92 -7.99
CA THR A 217 5.19 8.90 -9.02
C THR A 217 4.41 7.75 -8.41
N LEU A 218 3.32 7.36 -9.04
CA LEU A 218 2.60 6.13 -8.70
C LEU A 218 3.16 4.99 -9.54
N ARG A 219 3.96 4.13 -8.91
CA ARG A 219 4.51 2.90 -9.50
C ARG A 219 3.52 1.76 -9.30
N VAL A 220 2.85 1.37 -10.38
CA VAL A 220 1.89 0.26 -10.44
C VAL A 220 2.63 -0.99 -10.92
N TYR A 221 2.89 -1.91 -10.00
CA TYR A 221 3.57 -3.17 -10.28
C TYR A 221 2.57 -4.23 -10.73
N VAL A 222 2.89 -4.86 -11.85
CA VAL A 222 1.99 -5.76 -12.58
C VAL A 222 2.62 -7.15 -12.65
N PRO A 223 2.12 -8.13 -11.88
CA PRO A 223 2.45 -9.53 -12.14
C PRO A 223 2.08 -9.88 -13.60
N ARG A 224 2.95 -10.61 -14.31
CA ARG A 224 2.77 -10.93 -15.76
C ARG A 224 1.37 -11.40 -16.14
N LYS A 225 0.72 -12.19 -15.29
CA LYS A 225 -0.65 -12.69 -15.56
C LYS A 225 -1.72 -11.60 -15.64
N PHE A 226 -1.47 -10.42 -15.08
CA PHE A 226 -2.35 -9.25 -15.10
C PHE A 226 -1.91 -8.19 -16.12
N GLU A 227 -0.93 -8.46 -16.97
CA GLU A 227 -0.44 -7.51 -17.97
C GLU A 227 -1.57 -7.03 -18.90
N LYS A 228 -2.49 -7.93 -19.29
CA LYS A 228 -3.68 -7.60 -20.08
C LYS A 228 -4.66 -6.65 -19.37
N ALA A 229 -4.56 -6.49 -18.05
CA ALA A 229 -5.43 -5.59 -17.29
C ALA A 229 -4.94 -4.13 -17.29
N ILE A 230 -3.69 -3.86 -17.70
CA ILE A 230 -3.07 -2.52 -17.68
C ILE A 230 -3.98 -1.43 -18.29
N PRO A 231 -4.63 -1.62 -19.46
CA PRO A 231 -5.50 -0.58 -20.03
C PRO A 231 -6.64 -0.15 -19.09
N GLY A 232 -7.25 -1.09 -18.36
CA GLY A 232 -8.32 -0.79 -17.41
C GLY A 232 -7.84 0.02 -16.21
N PHE A 233 -6.62 -0.24 -15.73
CA PHE A 233 -6.00 0.54 -14.66
C PHE A 233 -5.56 1.93 -15.14
N LYS A 234 -5.02 2.06 -16.35
CA LYS A 234 -4.74 3.36 -16.99
C LYS A 234 -6.01 4.20 -17.11
N HIS A 235 -7.11 3.59 -17.53
CA HIS A 235 -8.40 4.25 -17.60
C HIS A 235 -8.86 4.74 -16.23
N ALA A 236 -8.74 3.90 -15.19
CA ALA A 236 -9.07 4.30 -13.82
C ALA A 236 -8.23 5.51 -13.33
N VAL A 237 -6.92 5.54 -13.58
CA VAL A 237 -6.07 6.71 -13.27
C VAL A 237 -6.60 7.97 -13.96
N ASN A 238 -6.89 7.88 -15.26
CA ASN A 238 -7.35 9.03 -16.02
C ASN A 238 -8.69 9.57 -15.49
N GLU A 239 -9.62 8.68 -15.11
CA GLU A 239 -10.88 9.11 -14.52
C GLU A 239 -10.71 9.75 -13.14
N GLU A 240 -9.93 9.15 -12.24
CA GLU A 240 -9.82 9.66 -10.87
C GLU A 240 -8.93 10.90 -10.74
N PHE A 241 -7.88 11.03 -11.56
CA PHE A 241 -6.89 12.10 -11.41
C PHE A 241 -6.92 13.17 -12.49
N ARG A 242 -7.43 12.86 -13.69
CA ARG A 242 -7.42 13.78 -14.85
C ARG A 242 -8.81 14.17 -15.34
N ARG A 243 -9.88 13.66 -14.72
CA ARG A 243 -11.27 13.99 -15.04
C ARG A 243 -12.04 14.27 -13.75
N PRO A 244 -11.72 15.37 -13.04
CA PRO A 244 -12.47 15.78 -11.86
C PRO A 244 -13.93 16.03 -12.25
N LEU A 245 -14.86 15.78 -11.32
CA LEU A 245 -16.27 16.08 -11.56
C LEU A 245 -16.48 17.59 -11.58
N ARG A 246 -17.41 18.06 -12.41
CA ARG A 246 -17.87 19.46 -12.32
C ARG A 246 -18.59 19.65 -10.98
N PRO A 247 -18.51 20.83 -10.34
CA PRO A 247 -19.20 21.09 -9.07
C PRO A 247 -20.70 20.72 -9.12
N SER A 248 -21.39 21.12 -10.19
CA SER A 248 -22.81 20.79 -10.42
C SER A 248 -23.08 19.29 -10.51
N ASP A 249 -22.16 18.51 -11.10
CA ASP A 249 -22.33 17.06 -11.23
C ASP A 249 -22.20 16.36 -9.88
N GLY A 250 -21.41 16.90 -8.93
CA GLY A 250 -21.29 16.25 -7.63
C GLY A 250 -22.30 16.69 -6.58
N GLU A 251 -22.90 17.88 -6.70
CA GLU A 251 -24.12 18.20 -5.94
C GLU A 251 -25.23 17.21 -6.30
N GLU A 252 -25.41 16.94 -7.59
CA GLU A 252 -26.36 15.93 -8.08
C GLU A 252 -25.96 14.52 -7.63
N LEU A 253 -24.67 14.20 -7.63
CA LEU A 253 -24.17 12.91 -7.13
C LEU A 253 -24.42 12.71 -5.62
N LEU A 254 -24.21 13.74 -4.81
CA LEU A 254 -24.48 13.72 -3.37
C LEU A 254 -25.96 13.49 -3.10
N TRP A 255 -26.82 14.22 -3.83
CA TRP A 255 -28.26 14.00 -3.78
C TRP A 255 -28.59 12.55 -4.12
N PHE A 256 -28.06 12.03 -5.23
CA PHE A 256 -28.30 10.65 -5.69
C PHE A 256 -27.85 9.60 -4.66
N PHE A 257 -26.69 9.80 -4.02
CA PHE A 257 -26.19 8.88 -2.98
C PHE A 257 -27.06 8.88 -1.73
N ARG A 258 -27.52 10.06 -1.28
CA ARG A 258 -28.46 10.16 -0.16
C ARG A 258 -29.78 9.46 -0.47
N GLN A 259 -30.32 9.67 -1.68
CA GLN A 259 -31.52 8.97 -2.15
C GLN A 259 -31.33 7.44 -2.16
N ARG A 260 -30.20 6.94 -2.66
CA ARG A 260 -29.89 5.50 -2.61
C ARG A 260 -29.75 4.96 -1.19
N GLN A 261 -29.24 5.76 -0.27
CA GLN A 261 -29.13 5.38 1.14
C GLN A 261 -30.51 5.32 1.83
N GLU A 262 -31.39 6.28 1.54
CA GLU A 262 -32.77 6.31 2.01
C GLU A 262 -33.59 5.16 1.43
N ALA A 263 -33.49 4.93 0.11
CA ALA A 263 -34.13 3.82 -0.58
C ALA A 263 -33.74 2.46 0.01
N ALA A 264 -32.46 2.28 0.37
CA ALA A 264 -32.00 1.05 1.02
C ALA A 264 -32.61 0.83 2.42
N ARG A 265 -33.14 1.88 3.06
CA ARG A 265 -33.81 1.82 4.38
C ARG A 265 -35.33 1.71 4.25
N GLN A 266 -35.91 1.98 3.08
CA GLN A 266 -37.35 2.06 2.86
C GLN A 266 -37.79 1.11 1.73
N PRO A 267 -38.51 0.01 2.03
CA PRO A 267 -38.96 -0.94 1.02
C PRO A 267 -39.93 -0.37 -0.03
N ALA A 268 -40.58 0.76 0.28
CA ALA A 268 -41.58 1.41 -0.57
C ALA A 268 -41.01 2.56 -1.42
N PHE A 269 -39.69 2.66 -1.57
CA PHE A 269 -39.07 3.69 -2.40
C PHE A 269 -39.51 3.57 -3.87
N VAL A 270 -40.10 4.63 -4.41
CA VAL A 270 -40.48 4.73 -5.83
C VAL A 270 -39.50 5.67 -6.53
N SER A 271 -38.76 5.16 -7.52
CA SER A 271 -37.83 5.97 -8.30
C SER A 271 -38.57 6.95 -9.21
N ASP A 272 -38.29 8.24 -9.07
CA ASP A 272 -38.79 9.28 -9.97
C ASP A 272 -37.88 9.47 -11.21
N ALA A 273 -38.29 10.35 -12.12
CA ALA A 273 -37.54 10.61 -13.36
C ALA A 273 -36.12 11.16 -13.09
N ARG A 274 -35.95 12.00 -12.05
CA ARG A 274 -34.64 12.54 -11.67
C ARG A 274 -33.71 11.44 -11.18
N TYR A 275 -34.21 10.54 -10.34
CA TYR A 275 -33.46 9.39 -9.84
C TYR A 275 -33.01 8.48 -10.99
N LEU A 276 -33.89 8.19 -11.94
CA LEU A 276 -33.55 7.36 -13.10
C LEU A 276 -32.49 8.00 -14.00
N GLU A 277 -32.55 9.32 -14.19
CA GLU A 277 -31.55 10.04 -14.98
C GLU A 277 -30.19 10.10 -14.26
N ALA A 278 -30.18 10.38 -12.95
CA ALA A 278 -28.98 10.32 -12.13
C ALA A 278 -28.38 8.89 -12.11
N ALA A 279 -29.21 7.84 -12.07
CA ALA A 279 -28.74 6.46 -12.14
C ALA A 279 -28.06 6.11 -13.46
N LYS A 280 -28.52 6.67 -14.58
CA LYS A 280 -27.85 6.55 -15.89
C LYS A 280 -26.54 7.34 -15.90
N GLN A 281 -26.59 8.60 -15.48
CA GLN A 281 -25.45 9.52 -15.44
C GLN A 281 -24.31 8.97 -14.57
N PHE A 282 -24.63 8.38 -13.43
CA PHE A 282 -23.67 7.87 -12.44
C PHE A 282 -23.55 6.34 -12.42
N SER A 283 -23.74 5.71 -13.58
CA SER A 283 -23.65 4.25 -13.75
C SER A 283 -22.20 3.71 -13.79
N ALA A 284 -21.21 4.56 -14.08
CA ALA A 284 -19.82 4.15 -14.21
C ALA A 284 -19.26 3.56 -12.89
N PRO A 285 -18.35 2.56 -12.96
CA PRO A 285 -17.81 1.89 -11.77
C PRO A 285 -17.17 2.81 -10.72
N ARG A 286 -16.63 3.96 -11.16
CA ARG A 286 -16.06 4.98 -10.26
C ARG A 286 -17.07 5.49 -9.23
N PHE A 287 -18.33 5.68 -9.61
CA PHE A 287 -19.37 6.21 -8.74
C PHE A 287 -19.80 5.19 -7.69
N GLY A 288 -19.83 3.89 -8.03
CA GLY A 288 -20.08 2.83 -7.06
C GLY A 288 -18.95 2.69 -6.02
N VAL A 289 -17.69 2.97 -6.39
CA VAL A 289 -16.59 3.05 -5.41
C VAL A 289 -16.72 4.30 -4.55
N LEU A 290 -16.99 5.44 -5.18
CA LEU A 290 -17.15 6.71 -4.50
C LEU A 290 -18.30 6.69 -3.48
N GLU A 291 -19.43 6.05 -3.81
CA GLU A 291 -20.54 5.85 -2.88
C GLU A 291 -20.11 5.05 -1.64
N LYS A 292 -19.34 3.98 -1.82
CA LYS A 292 -18.82 3.17 -0.71
C LYS A 292 -17.88 3.98 0.20
N VAL A 293 -17.02 4.80 -0.39
CA VAL A 293 -16.09 5.65 0.37
C VAL A 293 -16.86 6.78 1.08
N TRP A 294 -17.82 7.43 0.39
CA TRP A 294 -18.70 8.45 0.98
C TRP A 294 -19.49 7.91 2.17
N ARG A 295 -20.07 6.71 2.09
CA ARG A 295 -20.77 6.08 3.21
C ARG A 295 -19.89 5.88 4.46
N LEU A 296 -18.57 5.78 4.30
CA LEU A 296 -17.62 5.56 5.39
C LEU A 296 -17.06 6.86 5.98
N HIS A 297 -16.91 7.89 5.15
CA HIS A 297 -16.14 9.10 5.49
C HIS A 297 -16.94 10.40 5.37
N GLY A 298 -18.19 10.34 4.91
CA GLY A 298 -19.07 11.49 4.75
C GLY A 298 -18.76 12.34 3.51
N ASP A 299 -19.31 13.56 3.51
CA ASP A 299 -19.37 14.45 2.35
C ASP A 299 -17.97 14.95 1.91
N ASP A 300 -16.98 14.96 2.81
CA ASP A 300 -15.60 15.41 2.53
C ASP A 300 -14.91 14.63 1.40
N VAL A 301 -15.30 13.38 1.20
CA VAL A 301 -14.78 12.56 0.09
C VAL A 301 -15.16 13.16 -1.25
N ILE A 302 -16.36 13.72 -1.34
CA ILE A 302 -16.89 14.28 -2.59
C ILE A 302 -16.17 15.59 -2.91
N TRP A 303 -15.80 16.39 -1.90
CA TRP A 303 -15.00 17.60 -2.09
C TRP A 303 -13.67 17.33 -2.81
N ASN A 304 -13.02 16.21 -2.51
CA ASN A 304 -11.77 15.81 -3.16
C ASN A 304 -11.94 15.48 -4.66
N VAL A 305 -13.12 14.99 -5.06
CA VAL A 305 -13.42 14.61 -6.46
C VAL A 305 -13.58 15.83 -7.37
N TYR A 306 -13.86 17.00 -6.81
CA TYR A 306 -13.91 18.27 -7.54
C TYR A 306 -12.55 18.93 -7.73
N SER A 307 -11.57 18.56 -6.91
CA SER A 307 -10.33 19.32 -6.85
C SER A 307 -9.50 19.07 -8.10
N LYS A 308 -9.14 20.14 -8.82
CA LYS A 308 -8.20 20.11 -9.95
C LYS A 308 -6.73 19.97 -9.53
N GLY A 309 -6.47 19.75 -8.23
CA GLY A 309 -5.12 19.83 -7.66
C GLY A 309 -4.16 18.84 -8.30
N ILE A 310 -4.56 17.57 -8.44
CA ILE A 310 -3.71 16.54 -9.05
C ILE A 310 -3.62 16.68 -10.58
N GLU A 311 -4.70 17.09 -11.26
CA GLU A 311 -4.71 17.28 -12.72
C GLU A 311 -3.59 18.24 -13.16
N ASN A 312 -3.52 19.41 -12.52
CA ASN A 312 -2.46 20.39 -12.79
C ASN A 312 -1.05 19.82 -12.52
N GLN A 313 -0.88 18.95 -11.50
CA GLN A 313 0.41 18.33 -11.22
C GLN A 313 0.86 17.39 -12.36
N PHE A 314 -0.08 16.71 -13.02
CA PHE A 314 0.24 15.91 -14.20
C PHE A 314 0.69 16.78 -15.37
N ASP A 315 0.00 17.90 -15.61
CA ASP A 315 0.27 18.77 -16.75
C ASP A 315 1.64 19.44 -16.66
N ILE A 316 2.07 19.81 -15.44
CA ILE A 316 3.40 20.42 -15.19
C ILE A 316 4.50 19.39 -14.88
N GLY A 317 4.25 18.09 -15.09
CA GLY A 317 5.24 17.03 -14.90
C GLY A 317 5.67 16.76 -13.45
N ARG A 318 4.84 17.15 -12.48
CA ARG A 318 5.04 16.90 -11.04
C ARG A 318 4.41 15.59 -10.57
N ALA A 319 3.43 15.08 -11.29
CA ALA A 319 2.82 13.77 -11.07
C ALA A 319 3.05 12.86 -12.28
N SER A 320 3.33 11.58 -12.03
CA SER A 320 3.40 10.57 -13.09
C SER A 320 2.90 9.20 -12.60
N VAL A 321 2.54 8.34 -13.55
CA VAL A 321 2.14 6.95 -13.27
C VAL A 321 2.94 6.02 -14.17
N GLU A 322 3.59 5.04 -13.55
CA GLU A 322 4.41 4.04 -14.22
C GLU A 322 3.80 2.66 -14.04
N PHE A 323 3.65 1.91 -15.13
CA PHE A 323 3.22 0.50 -15.08
C PHE A 323 4.43 -0.39 -15.28
N ILE A 324 4.81 -1.14 -14.24
CA ILE A 324 6.05 -1.93 -14.21
C ILE A 324 5.69 -3.41 -14.17
N VAL A 325 5.90 -4.11 -15.27
CA VAL A 325 5.68 -5.56 -15.33
C VAL A 325 6.78 -6.27 -14.55
N LEU A 326 6.39 -7.06 -13.54
CA LEU A 326 7.32 -7.81 -12.72
C LEU A 326 7.95 -8.93 -13.57
N SER A 327 9.26 -8.81 -13.81
CA SER A 327 10.05 -9.80 -14.55
C SER A 327 10.44 -11.02 -13.70
N ARG A 328 10.44 -10.88 -12.37
CA ARG A 328 10.87 -11.91 -11.44
C ARG A 328 9.88 -13.07 -11.43
N GLN A 329 10.40 -14.27 -11.58
CA GLN A 329 9.64 -15.49 -11.36
C GLN A 329 9.50 -15.72 -9.85
N TYR A 330 8.28 -15.64 -9.34
CA TYR A 330 7.96 -16.11 -7.98
C TYR A 330 7.79 -17.64 -7.99
N LEU A 331 8.66 -18.32 -8.75
CA LEU A 331 8.67 -19.76 -9.01
C LEU A 331 7.31 -20.24 -9.54
N HIS A 332 6.92 -21.46 -9.18
CA HIS A 332 5.61 -22.01 -9.48
C HIS A 332 4.46 -21.26 -8.76
N LEU A 333 4.71 -20.22 -7.95
CA LEU A 333 3.72 -19.58 -7.05
C LEU A 333 2.98 -18.40 -7.67
N ALA A 334 3.36 -17.97 -8.88
CA ALA A 334 2.71 -16.87 -9.56
C ALA A 334 1.19 -17.11 -9.77
N HIS A 335 0.75 -18.38 -9.87
CA HIS A 335 -0.66 -18.73 -9.98
C HIS A 335 -1.46 -18.33 -8.74
N LEU A 336 -0.85 -18.32 -7.54
CA LEU A 336 -1.54 -18.03 -6.27
C LEU A 336 -1.87 -16.54 -6.06
N VAL A 337 -1.24 -15.62 -6.78
CA VAL A 337 -1.45 -14.17 -6.58
C VAL A 337 -2.93 -13.80 -6.82
N GLY A 338 -3.60 -13.12 -5.90
CA GLY A 338 -5.01 -12.77 -6.09
C GLY A 338 -6.02 -13.92 -5.94
N VAL A 339 -5.56 -15.13 -5.59
CA VAL A 339 -6.42 -16.27 -5.26
C VAL A 339 -6.59 -16.26 -3.75
N ALA A 340 -7.48 -15.42 -3.22
CA ALA A 340 -7.67 -15.22 -1.78
C ALA A 340 -9.09 -15.57 -1.34
#